data_AF-A0A093QWI2-F1
#
_entry.id   AF-A0A093QWI2-F1
#
_cell.length_a   1.000
_cell.length_b   1.000
_cell.length_c   1.000
_cell.angle_alpha   90.00
_cell.angle_beta   90.00
_cell.angle_gamma   90.00
#
_symmetry.space_group_name_H-M   'P 1'
#
loop_
_entity.id
_entity.type
_entity.pdbx_description
1 polymer ?
#
loop_
_entity_poly.entity_id
_entity_poly.type
_entity_poly.pdbx_seq_one_letter_code
_entity_poly.pdbx_strand_id
1 'polypeptide(L)'
;NGVVFIIPRVTVTAMCNMDFSRFPLDTQTCSLEIESYAYTEDDLMLYWKNGNDSLKTDERISLSQFLIQEFHTTTKLAFYSSTGWYNRLYINFTLRRHIFFFLLQTYFPATLMVMLSWVSFWIDRRAVPARVPLGITTVLTMSTIITGVNASMPRVSYIKAVDIYLWVSFVFVFLSVLEYAAVNYLTTVQERKERKLRDKLPCACSLPQPRPMMMDGSYNDGDVNELGHYVSENGDKQDRMMVQLALGSERGSGRRKNQRYVSMRIDTHAIDKYSRIIFPGAYILFNLIYWSIFS
;
A
#
# COMPACT_ATOMS: atom_id res chain seq x y z
N ASN A 1 -44.17 -50.43 -27.53
CA ASN A 1 -43.42 -49.62 -26.54
C ASN A 1 -43.26 -48.16 -26.95
N GLY A 2 -42.87 -47.82 -28.19
CA GLY A 2 -42.96 -46.44 -28.69
C GLY A 2 -41.97 -45.43 -28.09
N VAL A 3 -40.93 -45.90 -27.39
CA VAL A 3 -39.88 -45.04 -26.81
C VAL A 3 -39.01 -44.46 -27.91
N VAL A 4 -38.83 -43.13 -27.90
CA VAL A 4 -37.96 -42.39 -28.83
C VAL A 4 -36.73 -41.91 -28.08
N PHE A 5 -35.55 -41.98 -28.72
CA PHE A 5 -34.30 -41.46 -28.19
C PHE A 5 -33.78 -40.34 -29.08
N ILE A 6 -33.37 -39.22 -28.48
CA ILE A 6 -32.81 -38.06 -29.17
C ILE A 6 -31.48 -37.71 -28.48
N ILE A 7 -30.40 -37.59 -29.24
CA ILE A 7 -29.04 -37.35 -28.73
C ILE A 7 -28.45 -36.13 -29.48
N PRO A 8 -28.69 -34.90 -29.00
CA PRO A 8 -28.10 -33.71 -29.59
C PRO A 8 -26.67 -33.48 -29.08
N ARG A 9 -25.81 -32.90 -29.92
CA ARG A 9 -24.54 -32.30 -29.49
C ARG A 9 -24.68 -30.79 -29.50
N VAL A 10 -24.53 -30.14 -28.35
CA VAL A 10 -24.67 -28.69 -28.18
C VAL A 10 -23.44 -28.09 -27.53
N THR A 11 -23.15 -26.83 -27.86
CA THR A 11 -22.18 -25.98 -27.16
C THR A 11 -22.97 -24.82 -26.56
N VAL A 12 -22.88 -24.61 -25.24
CA VAL A 12 -23.69 -23.63 -24.51
C VAL A 12 -22.80 -22.66 -23.76
N THR A 13 -23.00 -21.36 -24.00
CA THR A 13 -22.41 -20.27 -23.19
C THR A 13 -23.45 -19.82 -22.18
N ALA A 14 -23.39 -20.35 -20.96
CA ALA A 14 -24.29 -19.98 -19.87
C ALA A 14 -23.75 -18.79 -19.05
N MET A 15 -24.64 -18.02 -18.44
CA MET A 15 -24.28 -17.02 -17.44
C MET A 15 -24.17 -17.69 -16.05
N CYS A 16 -23.13 -17.34 -15.30
CA CYS A 16 -22.94 -17.78 -13.91
C CYS A 16 -22.59 -16.57 -13.05
N ASN A 17 -23.31 -16.37 -11.94
CA ASN A 17 -23.04 -15.31 -10.99
C ASN A 17 -22.04 -15.81 -9.93
N MET A 18 -20.87 -15.17 -9.85
CA MET A 18 -19.74 -15.62 -9.03
C MET A 18 -19.52 -14.71 -7.82
N ASP A 19 -19.14 -15.28 -6.67
CA ASP A 19 -18.73 -14.53 -5.48
C ASP A 19 -17.20 -14.55 -5.32
N PHE A 20 -16.58 -13.38 -5.48
CA PHE A 20 -15.14 -13.17 -5.35
C PHE A 20 -14.73 -12.70 -3.93
N SER A 21 -15.64 -12.72 -2.94
CA SER A 21 -15.37 -12.30 -1.56
C SER A 21 -14.11 -12.96 -0.97
N ARG A 22 -13.96 -14.27 -1.17
CA ARG A 22 -12.81 -15.08 -0.71
C ARG A 22 -11.69 -15.23 -1.74
N PHE A 23 -11.72 -14.48 -2.86
CA PHE A 23 -10.72 -14.61 -3.92
C PHE A 23 -9.29 -14.37 -3.40
N PRO A 24 -8.30 -15.23 -3.72
CA PRO A 24 -8.32 -16.28 -4.74
C PRO A 24 -8.55 -17.71 -4.20
N LEU A 25 -8.98 -17.85 -2.95
CA LEU A 25 -9.33 -19.13 -2.31
C LEU A 25 -10.83 -19.45 -2.46
N ASP A 26 -11.43 -18.95 -3.56
CA ASP A 26 -12.85 -19.09 -3.85
C ASP A 26 -13.22 -20.43 -4.50
N THR A 27 -14.38 -20.95 -4.08
CA THR A 27 -15.10 -22.03 -4.75
C THR A 27 -16.38 -21.43 -5.33
N GLN A 28 -16.56 -21.54 -6.64
CA GLN A 28 -17.73 -21.06 -7.36
C GLN A 28 -18.71 -22.20 -7.61
N THR A 29 -20.01 -21.92 -7.48
CA THR A 29 -21.09 -22.85 -7.82
C THR A 29 -21.89 -22.29 -8.98
N CYS A 30 -21.69 -22.84 -10.18
CA CYS A 30 -22.44 -22.43 -11.38
C CYS A 30 -23.58 -23.41 -11.66
N SER A 31 -24.74 -22.91 -12.07
CA SER A 31 -25.86 -23.72 -12.57
C SER A 31 -25.97 -23.65 -14.10
N LEU A 32 -26.34 -24.77 -14.71
CA LEU A 32 -26.93 -24.81 -16.05
C LEU A 32 -28.38 -25.27 -15.91
N GLU A 33 -29.30 -24.51 -16.49
CA GLU A 33 -30.74 -24.67 -16.37
C GLU A 33 -31.34 -25.13 -17.70
N ILE A 34 -32.21 -26.15 -17.66
CA ILE A 34 -32.87 -26.75 -18.83
C ILE A 34 -34.37 -26.85 -18.53
N GLU A 35 -35.20 -26.33 -19.43
CA GLU A 35 -36.63 -26.11 -19.23
C GLU A 35 -37.37 -26.13 -20.59
N SER A 36 -38.68 -26.42 -20.56
CA SER A 36 -39.58 -26.32 -21.71
C SER A 36 -40.12 -24.91 -21.89
N TYR A 37 -39.78 -24.23 -22.99
CA TYR A 37 -40.25 -22.87 -23.28
C TYR A 37 -41.78 -22.75 -23.44
N ALA A 38 -42.44 -23.78 -23.96
CA ALA A 38 -43.85 -23.72 -24.38
C ALA A 38 -44.81 -24.61 -23.57
N TYR A 39 -44.32 -25.63 -22.88
CA TYR A 39 -45.13 -26.66 -22.22
C TYR A 39 -44.97 -26.57 -20.70
N THR A 40 -46.09 -26.60 -19.97
CA THR A 40 -46.16 -26.57 -18.50
C THR A 40 -45.88 -27.94 -17.88
N GLU A 41 -45.92 -28.02 -16.55
CA GLU A 41 -45.83 -29.28 -15.80
C GLU A 41 -46.88 -30.33 -16.21
N ASP A 42 -48.12 -29.91 -16.50
CA ASP A 42 -49.22 -30.80 -16.89
C ASP A 42 -48.99 -31.49 -18.25
N ASP A 43 -48.38 -30.77 -19.20
CA ASP A 43 -48.08 -31.27 -20.56
C ASP A 43 -46.75 -32.05 -20.63
N LEU A 44 -45.74 -31.66 -19.84
CA LEU A 44 -44.38 -32.18 -19.97
C LEU A 44 -43.61 -32.28 -18.64
N MET A 45 -43.37 -33.54 -18.23
CA MET A 45 -42.56 -33.87 -17.06
C MET A 45 -41.09 -34.14 -17.44
N LEU A 46 -40.18 -33.25 -17.04
CA LEU A 46 -38.73 -33.40 -17.22
C LEU A 46 -38.08 -33.93 -15.93
N TYR A 47 -37.33 -35.03 -16.01
CA TYR A 47 -36.66 -35.65 -14.86
C TYR A 47 -35.31 -36.27 -15.20
N TRP A 48 -34.41 -36.34 -14.21
CA TRP A 48 -33.11 -37.00 -14.33
C TRP A 48 -33.26 -38.53 -14.23
N LYS A 49 -33.06 -39.25 -15.33
CA LYS A 49 -33.31 -40.70 -15.44
C LYS A 49 -32.65 -41.53 -14.33
N ASN A 50 -31.40 -41.21 -13.96
CA ASN A 50 -30.62 -41.88 -12.92
C ASN A 50 -30.14 -40.90 -11.83
N GLY A 51 -30.80 -39.75 -11.64
CA GLY A 51 -30.26 -38.69 -10.76
C GLY A 51 -28.85 -38.25 -11.19
N ASN A 52 -27.91 -38.15 -10.25
CA ASN A 52 -26.52 -37.73 -10.52
C ASN A 52 -25.81 -38.63 -11.56
N ASP A 53 -26.08 -39.93 -11.58
CA ASP A 53 -25.48 -40.88 -12.53
C ASP A 53 -25.94 -40.65 -14.00
N SER A 54 -26.90 -39.74 -14.21
CA SER A 54 -27.29 -39.27 -15.55
C SER A 54 -26.21 -38.43 -16.21
N LEU A 55 -25.35 -37.78 -15.43
CA LEU A 55 -24.27 -36.93 -15.92
C LEU A 55 -22.94 -37.69 -15.87
N LYS A 56 -22.29 -37.86 -17.03
CA LYS A 56 -20.95 -38.42 -17.14
C LYS A 56 -20.01 -37.43 -17.78
N THR A 57 -18.99 -37.01 -17.04
CA THR A 57 -17.84 -36.27 -17.58
C THR A 57 -16.82 -37.24 -18.18
N ASP A 58 -16.02 -36.79 -19.14
CA ASP A 58 -14.73 -37.42 -19.40
C ASP A 58 -13.76 -36.99 -18.27
N GLU A 59 -12.98 -37.91 -17.73
CA GLU A 59 -12.01 -37.65 -16.65
C GLU A 59 -10.90 -36.69 -17.08
N ARG A 60 -10.74 -36.45 -18.39
CA ARG A 60 -9.72 -35.57 -18.98
C ARG A 60 -10.15 -34.10 -19.11
N ILE A 61 -11.33 -33.72 -18.63
CA ILE A 61 -11.78 -32.31 -18.64
C ILE A 61 -11.17 -31.55 -17.45
N SER A 62 -9.93 -31.09 -17.63
CA SER A 62 -9.28 -30.13 -16.72
C SER A 62 -9.36 -28.71 -17.28
N LEU A 63 -9.74 -27.73 -16.44
CA LEU A 63 -9.65 -26.31 -16.79
C LEU A 63 -8.32 -25.75 -16.26
N SER A 64 -7.65 -24.90 -17.04
CA SER A 64 -6.34 -24.34 -16.69
C SER A 64 -6.31 -23.46 -15.43
N GLN A 65 -7.47 -23.03 -14.93
CA GLN A 65 -7.60 -22.16 -13.75
C GLN A 65 -8.47 -22.76 -12.63
N PHE A 66 -9.20 -23.85 -12.89
CA PHE A 66 -10.18 -24.41 -11.96
C PHE A 66 -10.14 -25.94 -11.96
N LEU A 67 -10.15 -26.51 -10.76
CA LEU A 67 -10.48 -27.90 -10.52
C LEU A 67 -12.00 -28.04 -10.42
N ILE A 68 -12.60 -28.91 -11.22
CA ILE A 68 -13.98 -29.36 -10.99
C ILE A 68 -13.95 -30.32 -9.80
N GLN A 69 -14.70 -30.03 -8.74
CA GLN A 69 -14.78 -30.90 -7.56
C GLN A 69 -15.90 -31.94 -7.70
N GLU A 70 -17.13 -31.47 -7.89
CA GLU A 70 -18.33 -32.29 -7.89
C GLU A 70 -19.39 -31.73 -8.84
N PHE A 71 -20.29 -32.61 -9.27
CA PHE A 71 -21.47 -32.29 -10.06
C PHE A 71 -22.72 -32.73 -9.30
N HIS A 72 -23.73 -31.89 -9.21
CA HIS A 72 -25.00 -32.22 -8.56
C HIS A 72 -26.18 -31.92 -9.48
N THR A 73 -26.96 -32.94 -9.80
CA THR A 73 -28.21 -32.80 -10.55
C THR A 73 -29.35 -32.53 -9.60
N THR A 74 -30.22 -31.57 -9.94
CA THR A 74 -31.47 -31.33 -9.20
C THR A 74 -32.61 -31.06 -10.18
N THR A 75 -33.85 -31.25 -9.72
CA THR A 75 -35.08 -30.90 -10.43
C THR A 75 -35.89 -29.99 -9.53
N LYS A 76 -36.46 -28.92 -10.09
CA LYS A 76 -37.33 -27.98 -9.36
C LYS A 76 -38.45 -27.50 -10.29
N LEU A 77 -39.55 -27.06 -9.68
CA LEU A 77 -40.62 -26.37 -10.39
C LEU A 77 -40.34 -24.86 -10.38
N ALA A 78 -40.44 -24.23 -11.55
CA ALA A 78 -40.41 -22.78 -11.70
C ALA A 78 -41.83 -22.24 -11.85
N PHE A 79 -42.19 -21.20 -11.09
CA PHE A 79 -43.48 -20.54 -11.19
C PHE A 79 -43.38 -19.23 -11.97
N TYR A 80 -44.21 -19.08 -12.99
CA TYR A 80 -44.38 -17.87 -13.78
C TYR A 80 -45.82 -17.37 -13.62
N SER A 81 -46.00 -16.20 -13.00
CA SER A 81 -47.32 -15.62 -12.67
C SER A 81 -48.24 -15.40 -13.88
N SER A 82 -47.70 -15.42 -15.10
CA SER A 82 -48.42 -15.29 -16.37
C SER A 82 -48.88 -16.63 -16.98
N THR A 83 -48.24 -17.74 -16.64
CA THR A 83 -48.33 -19.00 -17.41
C THR A 83 -48.32 -20.29 -16.58
N GLY A 84 -48.08 -20.24 -15.27
CA GLY A 84 -48.18 -21.39 -14.37
C GLY A 84 -46.84 -22.02 -13.98
N TRP A 85 -46.84 -23.33 -13.77
CA TRP A 85 -45.68 -24.10 -13.29
C TRP A 85 -44.98 -24.84 -14.42
N TYR A 86 -43.65 -24.86 -14.37
CA TYR A 86 -42.77 -25.45 -15.39
C TYR A 86 -41.72 -26.35 -14.74
N ASN A 87 -41.46 -27.50 -15.36
CA ASN A 87 -40.40 -28.43 -14.93
C ASN A 87 -39.02 -27.93 -15.37
N ARG A 88 -38.13 -27.68 -14.40
CA ARG A 88 -36.76 -27.24 -14.66
C ARG A 88 -35.72 -28.19 -14.08
N LEU A 89 -34.82 -28.64 -14.95
CA LEU A 89 -33.64 -29.42 -14.60
C LEU A 89 -32.45 -28.49 -14.37
N TYR A 90 -31.71 -28.75 -13.30
CA TYR A 90 -30.52 -28.01 -12.89
C TYR A 90 -29.31 -28.94 -12.87
N ILE A 91 -28.22 -28.53 -13.50
CA ILE A 91 -26.89 -29.13 -13.35
C ILE A 91 -26.01 -28.12 -12.60
N ASN A 92 -25.59 -28.45 -11.38
CA ASN A 92 -24.74 -27.59 -10.56
C ASN A 92 -23.30 -28.08 -10.61
N PHE A 93 -22.36 -27.18 -10.95
CA PHE A 93 -20.93 -27.43 -11.08
C PHE A 93 -20.17 -26.72 -9.96
N THR A 94 -19.42 -27.48 -9.16
CA THR A 94 -18.56 -26.92 -8.10
C THR A 94 -17.14 -26.75 -8.62
N LEU A 95 -16.70 -25.50 -8.80
CA LEU A 95 -15.42 -25.11 -9.40
C LEU A 95 -14.51 -24.46 -8.36
N ARG A 96 -13.35 -25.06 -8.06
CA ARG A 96 -12.37 -24.53 -7.10
C ARG A 96 -11.15 -23.95 -7.82
N ARG A 97 -10.75 -22.73 -7.47
CA ARG A 97 -9.63 -22.04 -8.13
C ARG A 97 -8.26 -22.64 -7.79
N HIS A 98 -7.35 -22.69 -8.77
CA HIS A 98 -5.94 -23.02 -8.54
C HIS A 98 -5.17 -21.82 -7.95
N ILE A 99 -4.98 -21.83 -6.62
CA ILE A 99 -4.35 -20.74 -5.85
C ILE A 99 -2.87 -20.46 -6.19
N PHE A 100 -2.10 -21.47 -6.61
CA PHE A 100 -0.64 -21.42 -6.76
C PHE A 100 -0.13 -20.27 -7.66
N PHE A 101 -0.84 -19.99 -8.76
CA PHE A 101 -0.52 -18.89 -9.67
C PHE A 101 -0.54 -17.52 -8.96
N PHE A 102 -1.57 -17.28 -8.13
CA PHE A 102 -1.72 -16.03 -7.38
C PHE A 102 -0.72 -15.92 -6.22
N LEU A 103 -0.31 -17.05 -5.61
CA LEU A 103 0.79 -17.05 -4.64
C LEU A 103 2.07 -16.49 -5.25
N LEU A 104 2.46 -16.96 -6.44
CA LEU A 104 3.69 -16.55 -7.10
C LEU A 104 3.63 -15.17 -7.78
N GLN A 105 2.46 -14.77 -8.31
CA GLN A 105 2.33 -13.48 -9.02
C GLN A 105 1.81 -12.32 -8.15
N THR A 106 1.15 -12.58 -7.02
CA THR A 106 0.55 -11.54 -6.17
C THR A 106 1.15 -11.54 -4.77
N TYR A 107 1.06 -12.64 -4.02
CA TYR A 107 1.50 -12.66 -2.61
C TYR A 107 3.03 -12.61 -2.47
N PHE A 108 3.78 -13.33 -3.32
CA PHE A 108 5.24 -13.35 -3.26
C PHE A 108 5.87 -11.99 -3.65
N PRO A 109 5.47 -11.30 -4.74
CA PRO A 109 5.95 -9.94 -5.00
C PRO A 109 5.51 -8.92 -3.94
N ALA A 110 4.29 -9.05 -3.39
CA ALA A 110 3.82 -8.16 -2.33
C ALA A 110 4.63 -8.32 -1.04
N THR A 111 4.86 -9.56 -0.57
CA THR A 111 5.72 -9.81 0.60
C THR A 111 7.12 -9.26 0.38
N LEU A 112 7.78 -9.55 -0.75
CA LEU A 112 9.10 -9.01 -1.09
C LEU A 112 9.15 -7.48 -1.05
N MET A 113 8.12 -6.78 -1.54
CA MET A 113 8.04 -5.30 -1.48
C MET A 113 7.95 -4.78 -0.03
N VAL A 114 7.28 -5.50 0.88
CA VAL A 114 7.30 -5.18 2.33
C VAL A 114 8.67 -5.48 2.94
N MET A 115 9.32 -6.60 2.60
CA MET A 115 10.68 -6.90 3.06
C MET A 115 11.67 -5.79 2.64
N LEU A 116 11.59 -5.34 1.39
CA LEU A 116 12.43 -4.27 0.85
C LEU A 116 12.20 -2.92 1.54
N SER A 117 10.95 -2.62 1.93
CA SER A 117 10.64 -1.35 2.59
C SER A 117 11.30 -1.25 3.98
N TRP A 118 11.35 -2.35 4.75
CA TRP A 118 12.05 -2.35 6.05
C TRP A 118 13.56 -2.61 5.98
N VAL A 119 14.09 -3.09 4.85
CA VAL A 119 15.56 -3.11 4.61
C VAL A 119 16.11 -1.67 4.63
N SER A 120 15.30 -0.67 4.29
CA SER A 120 15.67 0.75 4.44
C SER A 120 16.03 1.15 5.88
N PHE A 121 15.52 0.46 6.92
CA PHE A 121 15.87 0.72 8.32
C PHE A 121 17.30 0.27 8.67
N TRP A 122 17.91 -0.62 7.88
CA TRP A 122 19.29 -1.09 8.09
C TRP A 122 20.35 -0.19 7.47
N ILE A 123 19.98 0.58 6.43
CA ILE A 123 20.87 1.52 5.75
C ILE A 123 21.27 2.64 6.74
N ASP A 124 22.48 3.17 6.65
CA ASP A 124 22.91 4.23 7.57
C ASP A 124 22.18 5.56 7.29
N ARG A 125 21.68 6.25 8.32
CA ARG A 125 20.75 7.40 8.19
C ARG A 125 21.33 8.62 7.47
N ARG A 126 22.66 8.66 7.29
CA ARG A 126 23.36 9.69 6.50
C ARG A 126 23.19 9.50 4.99
N ALA A 127 22.87 8.29 4.53
CA ALA A 127 22.66 7.96 3.11
C ALA A 127 21.24 8.28 2.61
N VAL A 128 20.78 9.52 2.85
CA VAL A 128 19.51 10.09 2.36
C VAL A 128 19.22 9.78 0.86
N PRO A 129 20.14 10.01 -0.10
CA PRO A 129 19.84 9.82 -1.53
C PRO A 129 19.61 8.36 -1.94
N ALA A 130 20.04 7.37 -1.14
CA ALA A 130 19.76 5.96 -1.42
C ALA A 130 18.36 5.54 -0.94
N ARG A 131 17.88 6.11 0.18
CA ARG A 131 16.58 5.73 0.79
C ARG A 131 15.37 6.28 0.06
N VAL A 132 15.37 7.57 -0.26
CA VAL A 132 14.17 8.25 -0.80
C VAL A 132 13.66 7.57 -2.09
N PRO A 133 14.52 7.20 -3.06
CA PRO A 133 14.07 6.45 -4.23
C PRO A 133 13.47 5.08 -3.87
N LEU A 134 14.09 4.30 -2.97
CA LEU A 134 13.61 2.98 -2.56
C LEU A 134 12.24 3.04 -1.86
N GLY A 135 11.99 4.06 -1.03
CA GLY A 135 10.69 4.30 -0.41
C GLY A 135 9.61 4.66 -1.44
N ILE A 136 9.95 5.49 -2.43
CA ILE A 136 9.01 5.89 -3.48
C ILE A 136 8.72 4.72 -4.44
N THR A 137 9.74 3.95 -4.85
CA THR A 137 9.54 2.82 -5.77
C THR A 137 8.79 1.66 -5.13
N THR A 138 8.97 1.38 -3.84
CA THR A 138 8.17 0.35 -3.14
C THR A 138 6.70 0.74 -3.03
N VAL A 139 6.38 2.00 -2.70
CA VAL A 139 4.99 2.52 -2.71
C VAL A 139 4.37 2.48 -4.11
N LEU A 140 5.11 2.95 -5.13
CA LEU A 140 4.65 2.95 -6.53
C LEU A 140 4.42 1.51 -7.03
N THR A 141 5.33 0.58 -6.72
CA THR A 141 5.21 -0.81 -7.15
C THR A 141 4.06 -1.53 -6.45
N MET A 142 3.79 -1.26 -5.16
CA MET A 142 2.58 -1.74 -4.49
C MET A 142 1.30 -1.22 -5.15
N SER A 143 1.24 0.07 -5.48
CA SER A 143 0.10 0.66 -6.23
C SER A 143 -0.09 -0.01 -7.61
N THR A 144 1.01 -0.30 -8.31
CA THR A 144 0.99 -1.04 -9.58
C THR A 144 0.50 -2.48 -9.41
N ILE A 145 0.91 -3.20 -8.35
CA ILE A 145 0.42 -4.56 -8.05
C ILE A 145 -1.09 -4.53 -7.76
N ILE A 146 -1.57 -3.62 -6.91
CA ILE A 146 -3.00 -3.43 -6.61
C ILE A 146 -3.80 -3.17 -7.89
N THR A 147 -3.27 -2.33 -8.78
CA THR A 147 -3.92 -1.99 -10.06
C THR A 147 -3.92 -3.18 -11.02
N GLY A 148 -2.81 -3.92 -11.16
CA GLY A 148 -2.70 -5.09 -12.03
C GLY A 148 -3.60 -6.25 -11.60
N VAL A 149 -3.71 -6.50 -10.29
CA VAL A 149 -4.62 -7.50 -9.72
C VAL A 149 -6.09 -7.12 -9.97
N ASN A 150 -6.45 -5.84 -9.82
CA ASN A 150 -7.82 -5.37 -10.11
C ASN A 150 -8.11 -5.18 -11.61
N ALA A 151 -7.10 -5.26 -12.48
CA ALA A 151 -7.25 -5.22 -13.94
C ALA A 151 -7.39 -6.62 -14.59
N SER A 152 -6.87 -7.67 -13.95
CA SER A 152 -6.99 -9.06 -14.40
C SER A 152 -8.28 -9.76 -13.94
N MET A 153 -9.19 -9.03 -13.31
CA MET A 153 -10.46 -9.50 -12.76
C MET A 153 -11.65 -8.61 -13.15
N PRO A 154 -12.90 -9.13 -13.13
CA PRO A 154 -14.09 -8.29 -13.21
C PRO A 154 -14.14 -7.31 -12.03
N ARG A 155 -14.56 -6.07 -12.30
CA ARG A 155 -14.70 -5.02 -11.27
C ARG A 155 -15.92 -5.28 -10.40
N VAL A 156 -15.70 -5.79 -9.20
CA VAL A 156 -16.70 -5.93 -8.13
C VAL A 156 -16.66 -4.73 -7.18
N SER A 157 -17.80 -4.41 -6.57
CA SER A 157 -17.96 -3.28 -5.63
C SER A 157 -17.69 -3.64 -4.17
N TYR A 158 -17.57 -4.93 -3.85
CA TYR A 158 -17.26 -5.44 -2.50
C TYR A 158 -15.76 -5.72 -2.33
N ILE A 159 -15.33 -5.77 -1.07
CA ILE A 159 -13.94 -6.04 -0.68
C ILE A 159 -13.62 -7.53 -0.91
N LYS A 160 -12.54 -7.83 -1.62
CA LYS A 160 -12.02 -9.20 -1.81
C LYS A 160 -10.94 -9.52 -0.76
N ALA A 161 -10.77 -10.80 -0.41
CA ALA A 161 -9.71 -11.23 0.51
C ALA A 161 -8.30 -10.83 0.03
N VAL A 162 -8.02 -10.85 -1.29
CA VAL A 162 -6.77 -10.34 -1.85
C VAL A 162 -6.59 -8.82 -1.67
N ASP A 163 -7.68 -8.04 -1.72
CA ASP A 163 -7.59 -6.58 -1.55
C ASP A 163 -7.16 -6.24 -0.13
N ILE A 164 -7.70 -6.94 0.87
CA ILE A 164 -7.32 -6.78 2.29
C ILE A 164 -5.82 -7.00 2.46
N TYR A 165 -5.27 -8.06 1.84
CA TYR A 165 -3.85 -8.37 1.90
C TYR A 165 -2.97 -7.27 1.29
N LEU A 166 -3.35 -6.78 0.11
CA LEU A 166 -2.58 -5.78 -0.61
C LEU A 166 -2.70 -4.39 0.04
N TRP A 167 -3.88 -3.99 0.54
CA TRP A 167 -4.07 -2.74 1.27
C TRP A 167 -3.32 -2.71 2.60
N VAL A 168 -3.35 -3.79 3.39
CA VAL A 168 -2.53 -3.87 4.62
C VAL A 168 -1.04 -3.81 4.29
N SER A 169 -0.60 -4.54 3.26
CA SER A 169 0.80 -4.50 2.82
C SER A 169 1.22 -3.11 2.32
N PHE A 170 0.35 -2.39 1.59
CA PHE A 170 0.55 -1.00 1.19
C PHE A 170 0.66 -0.06 2.39
N VAL A 171 -0.17 -0.22 3.42
CA VAL A 171 -0.07 0.55 4.67
C VAL A 171 1.25 0.29 5.39
N PHE A 172 1.75 -0.95 5.45
CA PHE A 172 3.07 -1.24 6.03
C PHE A 172 4.21 -0.55 5.25
N VAL A 173 4.18 -0.57 3.91
CA VAL A 173 5.17 0.14 3.09
C VAL A 173 5.08 1.66 3.32
N PHE A 174 3.87 2.24 3.30
CA PHE A 174 3.64 3.66 3.55
C PHE A 174 4.11 4.10 4.95
N LEU A 175 3.87 3.29 5.98
CA LEU A 175 4.35 3.53 7.35
C LEU A 175 5.89 3.55 7.42
N SER A 176 6.60 2.72 6.63
CA SER A 176 8.07 2.76 6.59
C SER A 176 8.61 4.04 5.93
N VAL A 177 7.88 4.62 4.97
CA VAL A 177 8.21 5.92 4.36
C VAL A 177 7.92 7.08 5.33
N LEU A 178 6.82 7.00 6.08
CA LEU A 178 6.50 7.98 7.14
C LEU A 178 7.51 7.93 8.30
N GLU A 179 7.95 6.75 8.71
CA GLU A 179 8.99 6.58 9.73
C GLU A 179 10.29 7.26 9.29
N TYR A 180 10.75 6.98 8.06
CA TYR A 180 11.93 7.62 7.51
C TYR A 180 11.78 9.14 7.42
N ALA A 181 10.61 9.64 6.99
CA ALA A 181 10.34 11.08 6.94
C ALA A 181 10.39 11.73 8.33
N ALA A 182 9.86 11.07 9.36
CA ALA A 182 9.92 11.51 10.74
C ALA A 182 11.36 11.49 11.30
N VAL A 183 12.13 10.42 11.05
CA VAL A 183 13.54 10.33 11.46
C VAL A 183 14.38 11.42 10.79
N ASN A 184 14.20 11.65 9.49
CA ASN A 184 14.90 12.71 8.74
C ASN A 184 14.50 14.14 9.18
N TYR A 185 13.23 14.34 9.57
CA TYR A 185 12.79 15.59 10.18
C TYR A 185 13.44 15.81 11.55
N LEU A 186 13.47 14.77 12.41
CA LEU A 186 14.09 14.85 13.73
C LEU A 186 15.60 15.09 13.67
N THR A 187 16.35 14.42 12.77
CA THR A 187 17.78 14.67 12.60
C THR A 187 18.06 16.09 12.10
N THR A 188 17.34 16.58 11.09
CA THR A 188 17.55 17.95 10.57
C THR A 188 17.12 19.03 11.56
N VAL A 189 16.10 18.80 12.39
CA VAL A 189 15.74 19.68 13.51
C VAL A 189 16.83 19.66 14.60
N GLN A 190 17.39 18.48 14.92
CA GLN A 190 18.48 18.37 15.89
C GLN A 190 19.76 19.06 15.39
N GLU A 191 20.18 18.88 14.13
CA GLU A 191 21.31 19.63 13.56
C GLU A 191 21.10 21.15 13.61
N ARG A 192 19.89 21.63 13.27
CA ARG A 192 19.54 23.06 13.37
C ARG A 192 19.61 23.56 14.82
N LYS A 193 19.37 22.70 15.81
CA LYS A 193 19.48 23.02 17.24
C LYS A 193 20.94 23.03 17.71
N GLU A 194 21.75 22.06 17.30
CA GLU A 194 23.19 22.02 17.59
C GLU A 194 23.93 23.23 16.98
N ARG A 195 23.61 23.62 15.74
CA ARG A 195 24.13 24.86 15.13
C ARG A 195 23.77 26.08 15.99
N LYS A 196 22.49 26.27 16.32
CA LYS A 196 22.00 27.36 17.20
C LYS A 196 22.55 27.32 18.64
N LEU A 197 23.10 26.20 19.09
CA LEU A 197 23.81 26.08 20.36
C LEU A 197 25.28 26.50 20.21
N ARG A 198 25.95 26.04 19.14
CA ARG A 198 27.32 26.40 18.79
C ARG A 198 27.46 27.90 18.53
N ASP A 199 26.53 28.48 17.78
CA ASP A 199 26.48 29.92 17.46
C ASP A 199 26.13 30.79 18.69
N LYS A 200 25.75 30.17 19.82
CA LYS A 200 25.51 30.82 21.12
C LYS A 200 26.63 30.63 22.13
N LEU A 201 27.66 29.85 21.82
CA LEU A 201 28.85 29.71 22.65
C LEU A 201 29.91 30.69 22.12
N PRO A 202 30.26 31.77 22.87
CA PRO A 202 31.28 32.72 22.40
C PRO A 202 32.63 32.02 22.21
N CYS A 203 33.46 32.53 21.30
CA CYS A 203 34.81 32.03 21.04
C CYS A 203 35.77 32.31 22.22
N ALA A 204 35.61 31.58 23.32
CA ALA A 204 36.44 31.64 24.52
C ALA A 204 37.79 30.92 24.30
N CYS A 205 38.63 31.44 23.40
CA CYS A 205 40.01 30.97 23.20
C CYS A 205 40.94 32.08 22.66
N SER A 206 40.81 33.31 23.17
CA SER A 206 41.84 34.35 23.00
C SER A 206 43.03 34.06 23.93
N LEU A 207 43.89 33.11 23.53
CA LEU A 207 45.10 32.78 24.28
C LEU A 207 46.12 33.93 24.16
N PRO A 208 46.62 34.52 25.28
CA PRO A 208 47.61 35.60 25.20
C PRO A 208 48.96 35.05 24.73
N GLN A 209 49.30 35.30 23.47
CA GLN A 209 50.59 34.90 22.90
C GLN A 209 51.71 35.79 23.48
N PRO A 210 52.77 35.23 24.08
CA PRO A 210 53.90 36.02 24.56
C PRO A 210 54.66 36.63 23.36
N ARG A 211 54.92 37.93 23.42
CA ARG A 211 55.54 38.70 22.32
C ARG A 211 56.99 38.23 22.04
N PRO A 212 57.32 37.83 20.80
CA PRO A 212 58.65 38.03 20.24
C PRO A 212 58.87 39.52 19.91
N MET A 213 60.12 39.94 19.74
CA MET A 213 60.48 41.31 19.36
C MET A 213 60.44 41.54 17.84
N MET A 214 60.61 42.80 17.44
CA MET A 214 60.65 43.28 16.06
C MET A 214 61.73 42.58 15.22
N MET A 215 61.47 42.48 13.91
CA MET A 215 62.49 42.79 12.91
C MET A 215 61.80 43.52 11.75
N ASP A 216 62.39 44.61 11.28
CA ASP A 216 61.89 45.38 10.13
C ASP A 216 62.42 44.78 8.81
N GLY A 217 61.71 45.01 7.71
CA GLY A 217 61.87 44.25 6.46
C GLY A 217 61.20 44.92 5.25
N SER A 218 61.46 46.21 5.05
CA SER A 218 60.99 46.96 3.88
C SER A 218 61.46 46.36 2.54
N TYR A 219 60.53 46.23 1.59
CA TYR A 219 60.80 46.34 0.16
C TYR A 219 59.56 46.91 -0.54
N ASN A 220 59.77 47.86 -1.46
CA ASN A 220 58.74 48.74 -1.99
C ASN A 220 58.88 48.86 -3.51
N ASP A 221 57.82 48.52 -4.26
CA ASP A 221 57.62 48.81 -5.71
C ASP A 221 56.18 48.39 -6.09
N GLY A 222 55.35 49.16 -6.81
CA GLY A 222 55.43 50.57 -7.21
C GLY A 222 54.11 51.07 -7.85
N ASP A 223 53.95 52.39 -7.89
CA ASP A 223 53.32 53.31 -8.88
C ASP A 223 52.65 52.72 -10.16
N VAL A 224 51.71 53.33 -10.91
CA VAL A 224 51.27 54.72 -11.25
C VAL A 224 49.77 54.59 -11.71
N ASN A 225 48.72 55.43 -11.57
CA ASN A 225 48.37 56.75 -10.98
C ASN A 225 46.85 56.69 -10.56
N GLU A 226 45.96 57.66 -10.88
CA GLU A 226 45.60 58.89 -10.13
C GLU A 226 44.27 59.49 -10.70
N LEU A 227 43.66 60.47 -10.00
CA LEU A 227 42.66 61.46 -10.48
C LEU A 227 41.23 60.96 -10.85
N GLY A 228 40.15 61.69 -10.48
CA GLY A 228 38.78 61.27 -10.89
C GLY A 228 37.55 62.14 -10.51
N HIS A 229 37.44 62.66 -9.29
CA HIS A 229 36.34 63.53 -8.80
C HIS A 229 34.93 62.89 -8.59
N TYR A 230 34.02 63.65 -7.97
CA TYR A 230 32.74 63.21 -7.38
C TYR A 230 31.50 63.30 -8.30
N VAL A 231 30.56 62.35 -8.14
CA VAL A 231 29.11 62.50 -8.38
C VAL A 231 28.35 61.76 -7.25
N SER A 232 27.13 62.21 -6.92
CA SER A 232 26.24 61.65 -5.90
C SER A 232 24.86 61.42 -6.50
N GLU A 233 24.19 60.28 -6.21
CA GLU A 233 22.76 60.23 -5.86
C GLU A 233 22.23 58.83 -5.48
N ASN A 234 21.22 58.83 -4.59
CA ASN A 234 20.16 57.83 -4.37
C ASN A 234 20.50 56.37 -3.94
N GLY A 235 19.72 55.74 -3.06
CA GLY A 235 18.47 56.20 -2.42
C GLY A 235 18.07 55.42 -1.16
N ASP A 236 16.95 55.82 -0.57
CA ASP A 236 16.55 55.48 0.80
C ASP A 236 16.04 54.05 1.05
N LYS A 237 15.99 53.68 2.34
CA LYS A 237 15.57 52.34 2.82
C LYS A 237 14.15 52.36 3.41
N GLN A 238 13.19 51.70 2.75
CA GLN A 238 12.07 50.94 3.37
C GLN A 238 11.14 50.36 2.28
N ASP A 239 10.31 49.34 2.50
CA ASP A 239 10.06 48.56 3.73
C ASP A 239 10.56 47.09 3.53
N ARG A 240 9.88 45.93 3.61
CA ARG A 240 8.59 45.40 4.12
C ARG A 240 8.81 43.88 4.32
N MET A 241 8.34 43.16 5.34
CA MET A 241 7.48 43.44 6.50
C MET A 241 7.75 42.37 7.60
N MET A 242 7.31 42.58 8.85
CA MET A 242 7.03 41.47 9.79
C MET A 242 5.70 41.70 10.53
N VAL A 243 4.86 40.67 10.63
CA VAL A 243 3.60 40.72 11.38
C VAL A 243 3.85 40.24 12.82
N GLN A 244 3.93 41.18 13.75
CA GLN A 244 4.05 40.89 15.18
C GLN A 244 2.85 41.45 15.95
N LEU A 245 1.86 40.58 16.22
CA LEU A 245 0.68 40.90 17.02
C LEU A 245 1.06 41.05 18.50
N ALA A 246 1.41 42.28 18.89
CA ALA A 246 1.67 42.66 20.27
C ALA A 246 0.46 43.37 20.89
N LEU A 247 -0.47 42.61 21.49
CA LEU A 247 -1.46 43.18 22.41
C LEU A 247 -0.79 43.48 23.75
N GLY A 248 -0.48 44.76 23.99
CA GLY A 248 0.05 45.24 25.26
C GLY A 248 -1.05 45.46 26.30
N SER A 249 -0.83 44.97 27.51
CA SER A 249 -1.49 45.47 28.73
C SER A 249 -0.53 45.33 29.91
N GLU A 250 -0.87 45.99 31.02
CA GLU A 250 0.10 46.52 31.96
C GLU A 250 0.69 45.56 33.02
N ARG A 251 1.83 46.00 33.57
CA ARG A 251 2.28 45.91 34.98
C ARG A 251 2.13 44.57 35.74
N GLY A 252 3.25 44.12 36.30
CA GLY A 252 3.22 43.63 37.69
C GLY A 252 4.18 42.50 38.07
N SER A 253 5.08 42.81 39.01
CA SER A 253 5.79 41.87 39.90
C SER A 253 6.76 40.85 39.28
N GLY A 254 7.79 40.51 40.05
CA GLY A 254 8.88 39.65 39.61
C GLY A 254 8.61 38.16 39.82
N ARG A 255 8.95 37.33 38.82
CA ARG A 255 9.22 35.92 39.05
C ARG A 255 10.23 35.39 38.03
N ARG A 256 11.38 34.91 38.51
CA ARG A 256 12.33 34.12 37.68
C ARG A 256 11.62 32.81 37.28
N LYS A 257 10.86 32.83 36.19
CA LYS A 257 10.36 31.61 35.54
C LYS A 257 11.58 30.90 34.95
N ASN A 258 12.11 29.95 35.72
CA ASN A 258 13.18 29.04 35.30
C ASN A 258 12.64 28.18 34.15
N GLN A 259 12.76 28.69 32.91
CA GLN A 259 12.21 28.07 31.72
C GLN A 259 13.05 26.85 31.36
N ARG A 260 12.77 25.74 32.06
CA ARG A 260 13.17 24.40 31.67
C ARG A 260 12.60 24.13 30.27
N TYR A 261 13.39 24.46 29.25
CA TYR A 261 13.26 23.83 27.96
C TYR A 261 13.41 22.33 28.19
N VAL A 262 12.29 21.62 28.21
CA VAL A 262 12.28 20.17 28.18
C VAL A 262 12.84 19.77 26.82
N SER A 263 14.17 19.64 26.75
CA SER A 263 14.83 19.01 25.64
C SER A 263 14.49 17.53 25.72
N MET A 264 13.32 17.18 25.17
CA MET A 264 13.02 15.81 24.79
C MET A 264 14.09 15.41 23.77
N ARG A 265 15.17 14.80 24.27
CA ARG A 265 16.13 14.06 23.45
C ARG A 265 15.39 12.81 23.00
N ILE A 266 14.61 12.97 21.93
CA ILE A 266 14.06 11.83 21.21
C ILE A 266 15.27 11.15 20.58
N ASP A 267 15.75 10.08 21.20
CA ASP A 267 16.88 9.33 20.67
C ASP A 267 16.47 8.70 19.35
N THR A 268 16.88 9.34 18.26
CA THR A 268 16.68 8.89 16.88
C THR A 268 17.17 7.45 16.68
N HIS A 269 18.24 7.05 17.37
CA HIS A 269 18.75 5.67 17.38
C HIS A 269 17.83 4.68 18.14
N ALA A 270 16.97 5.14 19.05
CA ALA A 270 15.97 4.28 19.68
C ALA A 270 14.82 3.97 18.72
N ILE A 271 14.38 4.95 17.92
CA ILE A 271 13.34 4.77 16.88
C ILE A 271 13.78 3.69 15.89
N ASP A 272 14.94 3.86 15.25
CA ASP A 272 15.52 2.89 14.30
C ASP A 272 15.54 1.46 14.89
N LYS A 273 15.84 1.32 16.19
CA LYS A 273 15.91 0.02 16.89
C LYS A 273 14.53 -0.60 17.12
N TYR A 274 13.52 0.19 17.47
CA TYR A 274 12.15 -0.31 17.64
C TYR A 274 11.51 -0.67 16.29
N SER A 275 11.68 0.16 15.25
CA SER A 275 11.15 -0.09 13.90
C SER A 275 11.61 -1.43 13.33
N ARG A 276 12.91 -1.76 13.49
CA ARG A 276 13.51 -3.03 13.04
C ARG A 276 12.90 -4.29 13.66
N ILE A 277 12.22 -4.20 14.80
CA ILE A 277 11.58 -5.35 15.48
C ILE A 277 10.06 -5.32 15.27
N ILE A 278 9.44 -4.14 15.40
CA ILE A 278 7.98 -3.99 15.35
C ILE A 278 7.43 -4.25 13.94
N PHE A 279 8.07 -3.73 12.88
CA PHE A 279 7.57 -3.92 11.51
C PHE A 279 7.56 -5.41 11.08
N PRO A 280 8.67 -6.18 11.21
CA PRO A 280 8.64 -7.61 10.89
C PRO A 280 7.70 -8.41 11.80
N GLY A 281 7.70 -8.16 13.11
CA GLY A 281 6.84 -8.87 14.06
C GLY A 281 5.35 -8.68 13.76
N ALA A 282 4.93 -7.43 13.50
CA ALA A 282 3.55 -7.11 13.15
C ALA A 282 3.13 -7.69 11.78
N TYR A 283 4.03 -7.70 10.79
CA TYR A 283 3.71 -8.29 9.48
C TYR A 283 3.65 -9.83 9.51
N ILE A 284 4.49 -10.49 10.30
CA ILE A 284 4.40 -11.94 10.54
C ILE A 284 3.09 -12.28 11.24
N LEU A 285 2.73 -11.54 12.31
CA LEU A 285 1.45 -11.71 13.00
C LEU A 285 0.25 -11.50 12.06
N PHE A 286 0.29 -10.47 11.22
CA PHE A 286 -0.72 -10.24 10.18
C PHE A 286 -0.85 -11.43 9.22
N ASN A 287 0.26 -11.97 8.71
CA ASN A 287 0.23 -13.13 7.81
C ASN A 287 -0.36 -14.37 8.50
N LEU A 288 0.01 -14.64 9.75
CA LEU A 288 -0.56 -15.77 10.52
C LEU A 288 -2.08 -15.63 10.69
N ILE A 289 -2.57 -14.44 11.04
CA ILE A 289 -4.01 -14.15 11.18
C ILE A 289 -4.71 -14.27 9.82
N TYR A 290 -4.12 -13.72 8.76
CA TYR A 290 -4.69 -13.76 7.40
C TYR A 290 -4.86 -15.20 6.90
N TRP A 291 -3.78 -16.00 6.92
CA TRP A 291 -3.85 -17.39 6.47
C TRP A 291 -4.73 -18.26 7.38
N SER A 292 -4.84 -17.94 8.67
CA SER A 292 -5.78 -18.63 9.58
C SER A 292 -7.26 -18.30 9.34
N ILE A 293 -7.59 -17.20 8.64
CA ILE A 293 -8.98 -16.78 8.35
C ILE A 293 -9.42 -17.21 6.94
N PHE A 294 -8.49 -17.29 5.99
CA PHE A 294 -8.80 -17.53 4.57
C PHE A 294 -8.36 -18.91 4.02
N SER A 295 -7.79 -19.79 4.87
CA SER A 295 -7.49 -21.18 4.51
C SER A 295 -8.71 -22.10 4.49
#